data_AF-A0A8J5Q1I0-F1
#
_entry.id   AF-A0A8J5Q1I0-F1
#
_cell.length_a   1.000
_cell.length_b   1.000
_cell.length_c   1.000
_cell.angle_alpha   90.00
_cell.angle_beta   90.00
_cell.angle_gamma   90.00
#
_symmetry.space_group_name_H-M   'P 1'
#
loop_
_entity.id
_entity.type
_entity.pdbx_description
1 polymer ?
#
loop_
_entity_poly.entity_id
_entity_poly.type
_entity_poly.pdbx_seq_one_letter_code
_entity_poly.pdbx_strand_id
1 'polypeptide(L)'
;MASTPHASLKRTRSTASLNDAALDVLSSIAAKSRKIQSLSPNIRRLAAKLTHRARCATSHDLDNLKDSWEALSLLIESKYEAKGLRGRLNTQRAHINKVHFDLHIGDWAMDIHNRVKAGEVEFACEYAKDLQARLTASGMPGTAAVNVANDSKKFKAAQSLQISETLGHIQPEIDAVTKWHSEGETAEPPATPYLDRVAALCSRVGIKRKTYIDILHLGDSRNETAHHPGPRISLYNAEHTSGGTVVWTVIGDYSHLEILIHCCARGCAS
;
A
#
# COMPACT_ATOMS: atom_id res chain seq x y z
N MET A 1 20.04 89.66 12.19
CA MET A 1 18.77 89.13 11.64
C MET A 1 19.08 87.91 10.80
N ALA A 2 18.27 86.87 10.97
CA ALA A 2 18.56 85.49 10.63
C ALA A 2 18.68 85.22 9.12
N SER A 3 19.66 84.37 8.78
CA SER A 3 19.80 83.74 7.46
C SER A 3 18.78 82.59 7.35
N THR A 4 17.92 82.66 6.33
CA THR A 4 16.97 81.59 6.00
C THR A 4 17.65 80.62 5.03
N PRO A 5 17.86 79.33 5.38
CA PRO A 5 18.27 78.34 4.40
C PRO A 5 17.04 77.78 3.69
N HIS A 6 17.07 77.82 2.36
CA HIS A 6 16.12 77.12 1.51
C HIS A 6 16.26 75.60 1.71
N ALA A 7 15.21 74.95 2.24
CA ALA A 7 15.13 73.51 2.38
C ALA A 7 15.08 72.84 0.99
N SER A 8 16.15 72.11 0.65
CA SER A 8 16.17 71.09 -0.40
C SER A 8 15.50 69.82 0.12
N LEU A 9 14.19 69.67 -0.12
CA LEU A 9 13.50 68.38 0.03
C LEU A 9 13.62 67.61 -1.29
N LYS A 10 14.74 66.90 -1.47
CA LYS A 10 14.89 65.88 -2.50
C LYS A 10 15.02 64.49 -1.85
N ARG A 11 13.92 63.73 -2.01
CA ARG A 11 13.85 62.25 -2.13
C ARG A 11 14.55 61.40 -1.05
N THR A 12 13.75 60.92 -0.10
CA THR A 12 14.01 59.70 0.69
C THR A 12 13.01 58.57 0.38
N ARG A 13 12.42 58.56 -0.83
CA ARG A 13 11.48 57.51 -1.26
C ARG A 13 12.16 56.29 -1.92
N SER A 14 13.49 56.33 -2.08
CA SER A 14 14.22 55.41 -2.96
C SER A 14 14.86 54.19 -2.26
N THR A 15 15.09 54.19 -0.96
CA THR A 15 15.79 53.08 -0.27
C THR A 15 14.85 52.10 0.42
N ALA A 16 13.69 52.58 0.87
CA ALA A 16 12.67 51.73 1.50
C ALA A 16 12.03 50.74 0.51
N SER A 17 11.60 51.20 -0.68
CA SER A 17 10.94 50.31 -1.65
C SER A 17 11.88 49.32 -2.33
N LEU A 18 13.20 49.58 -2.31
CA LEU A 18 14.22 48.65 -2.81
C LEU A 18 14.38 47.44 -1.87
N ASN A 19 14.34 47.69 -0.57
CA ASN A 19 14.43 46.64 0.44
C ASN A 19 13.17 45.77 0.45
N ASP A 20 11.99 46.35 0.24
CA ASP A 20 10.72 45.61 0.28
C ASP A 20 10.63 44.53 -0.82
N ALA A 21 11.10 44.82 -2.03
CA ALA A 21 11.06 43.88 -3.16
C ALA A 21 12.01 42.69 -2.99
N ALA A 22 13.22 42.92 -2.50
CA ALA A 22 14.18 41.84 -2.22
C ALA A 22 13.74 41.00 -1.00
N LEU A 23 13.16 41.64 0.02
CA LEU A 23 12.56 40.97 1.17
C LEU A 23 11.37 40.09 0.78
N ASP A 24 10.53 40.54 -0.16
CA ASP A 24 9.42 39.77 -0.70
C ASP A 24 9.88 38.49 -1.42
N VAL A 25 10.95 38.58 -2.22
CA VAL A 25 11.56 37.38 -2.84
C VAL A 25 12.12 36.43 -1.77
N LEU A 26 12.78 36.96 -0.73
CA LEU A 26 13.33 36.13 0.36
C LEU A 26 12.23 35.42 1.17
N SER A 27 11.14 36.13 1.50
CA SER A 27 9.99 35.56 2.21
C SER A 27 9.26 34.52 1.35
N SER A 28 9.12 34.78 0.05
CA SER A 28 8.53 33.83 -0.91
C SER A 28 9.39 32.56 -1.08
N ILE A 29 10.72 32.70 -1.14
CA ILE A 29 11.65 31.55 -1.12
C ILE A 29 11.48 30.75 0.17
N ALA A 30 11.42 31.41 1.32
CA ALA A 30 11.23 30.76 2.61
C ALA A 30 9.89 30.00 2.66
N ALA A 31 8.81 30.58 2.14
CA ALA A 31 7.49 29.94 2.07
C ALA A 31 7.51 28.62 1.26
N LYS A 32 8.34 28.54 0.19
CA LYS A 32 8.49 27.33 -0.63
C LYS A 32 9.61 26.39 -0.16
N SER A 33 10.26 26.66 0.97
CA SER A 33 11.44 25.91 1.45
C SER A 33 11.22 24.39 1.52
N ARG A 34 10.07 23.94 2.05
CA ARG A 34 9.73 22.50 2.11
C ARG A 34 9.70 21.84 0.73
N LYS A 35 9.07 22.49 -0.27
CA LYS A 35 9.04 21.98 -1.65
C LYS A 35 10.46 21.92 -2.22
N ILE A 36 11.23 22.99 -2.07
CA ILE A 36 12.62 23.10 -2.54
C ILE A 36 13.50 21.98 -1.95
N GLN A 37 13.44 21.76 -0.64
CA GLN A 37 14.23 20.73 0.03
C GLN A 37 13.93 19.32 -0.49
N SER A 38 12.66 19.06 -0.82
CA SER A 38 12.20 17.77 -1.33
C SER A 38 12.57 17.49 -2.80
N LEU A 39 13.06 18.50 -3.54
CA LEU A 39 13.42 18.41 -4.95
C LEU A 39 14.92 18.14 -5.15
N SER A 40 15.33 18.04 -6.40
CA SER A 40 16.70 17.69 -6.78
C SER A 40 17.74 18.72 -6.30
N PRO A 41 19.02 18.31 -6.13
CA PRO A 41 20.10 19.21 -5.71
C PRO A 41 20.25 20.46 -6.60
N ASN A 42 19.94 20.33 -7.89
CA ASN A 42 20.01 21.44 -8.83
C ASN A 42 19.00 22.56 -8.51
N ILE A 43 17.75 22.21 -8.15
CA ILE A 43 16.74 23.19 -7.74
C ILE A 43 17.14 23.87 -6.43
N ARG A 44 17.67 23.09 -5.46
CA ARG A 44 18.20 23.65 -4.20
C ARG A 44 19.34 24.63 -4.43
N ARG A 45 20.26 24.30 -5.34
CA ARG A 45 21.37 25.17 -5.73
C ARG A 45 20.88 26.47 -6.40
N LEU A 46 19.89 26.38 -7.28
CA LEU A 46 19.31 27.58 -7.93
C LEU A 46 18.61 28.48 -6.91
N ALA A 47 17.84 27.90 -5.99
CA ALA A 47 17.22 28.65 -4.90
C ALA A 47 18.27 29.34 -4.02
N ALA A 48 19.33 28.63 -3.61
CA ALA A 48 20.42 29.20 -2.82
C ALA A 48 21.15 30.35 -3.52
N LYS A 49 21.42 30.22 -4.83
CA LYS A 49 21.99 31.30 -5.65
C LYS A 49 21.08 32.53 -5.68
N LEU A 50 19.77 32.32 -5.82
CA LEU A 50 18.81 33.41 -5.85
C LEU A 50 18.62 34.08 -4.49
N THR A 51 18.64 33.29 -3.40
CA THR A 51 18.68 33.82 -2.03
C THR A 51 19.91 34.70 -1.80
N HIS A 52 21.08 34.27 -2.29
CA HIS A 52 22.30 35.08 -2.18
C HIS A 52 22.20 36.38 -2.98
N ARG A 53 21.71 36.31 -4.22
CA ARG A 53 21.44 37.51 -5.05
C ARG A 53 20.47 38.47 -4.37
N ALA A 54 19.38 37.96 -3.80
CA ALA A 54 18.38 38.78 -3.10
C ALA A 54 18.96 39.49 -1.87
N ARG A 55 19.85 38.83 -1.11
CA ARG A 55 20.53 39.44 0.04
C ARG A 55 21.51 40.55 -0.33
N CYS A 56 22.05 40.51 -1.55
CA CYS A 56 23.06 41.45 -2.05
C CYS A 56 22.51 42.41 -3.12
N ALA A 57 21.19 42.45 -3.32
CA ALA A 57 20.58 43.15 -4.45
C ALA A 57 20.74 44.68 -4.36
N THR A 58 21.02 45.31 -5.49
CA THR A 58 21.02 46.77 -5.67
C THR A 58 19.82 47.21 -6.53
N SER A 59 19.60 48.52 -6.69
CA SER A 59 18.42 49.05 -7.39
C SER A 59 18.26 48.62 -8.84
N HIS A 60 19.35 48.30 -9.53
CA HIS A 60 19.33 47.89 -10.94
C HIS A 60 19.05 46.39 -11.13
N ASP A 61 19.08 45.60 -10.06
CA ASP A 61 18.99 44.13 -10.14
C ASP A 61 17.60 43.58 -9.83
N LEU A 62 16.67 44.42 -9.37
CA LEU A 62 15.41 43.98 -8.76
C LEU A 62 14.42 43.34 -9.74
N ASP A 63 14.26 43.90 -10.94
CA ASP A 63 13.33 43.34 -11.93
C ASP A 63 13.81 41.96 -12.39
N ASN A 64 15.12 41.85 -12.70
CA ASN A 64 15.77 40.58 -13.01
C ASN A 64 15.68 39.56 -11.85
N LEU A 65 15.74 40.03 -10.59
CA LEU A 65 15.58 39.17 -9.41
C LEU A 65 14.17 38.59 -9.31
N LYS A 66 13.13 39.42 -9.55
CA LYS A 66 11.73 38.99 -9.55
C LYS A 66 11.45 38.01 -10.69
N ASP A 67 11.87 38.32 -11.91
CA ASP A 67 11.69 37.44 -13.06
C ASP A 67 12.41 36.10 -12.85
N SER A 68 13.63 36.13 -12.31
CA SER A 68 14.39 34.93 -11.94
C SER A 68 13.66 34.09 -10.87
N TRP A 69 12.99 34.74 -9.91
CA TRP A 69 12.22 34.05 -8.87
C TRP A 69 10.92 33.47 -9.41
N GLU A 70 10.21 34.20 -10.27
CA GLU A 70 8.98 33.73 -10.90
C GLU A 70 9.24 32.49 -11.76
N ALA A 71 10.27 32.55 -12.63
CA ALA A 71 10.68 31.41 -13.44
C ALA A 71 11.07 30.19 -12.58
N LEU A 72 11.85 30.42 -11.51
CA LEU A 72 12.23 29.34 -10.59
C LEU A 72 11.01 28.80 -9.82
N SER A 73 10.06 29.66 -9.44
CA SER A 73 8.83 29.28 -8.76
C SER A 73 7.97 28.38 -9.63
N LEU A 74 7.75 28.74 -10.90
CA LEU A 74 7.04 27.91 -11.87
C LEU A 74 7.72 26.55 -12.06
N LEU A 75 9.06 26.54 -12.15
CA LEU A 75 9.82 25.31 -12.24
C LEU A 75 9.71 24.44 -10.98
N ILE A 76 9.73 25.04 -9.79
CA ILE A 76 9.55 24.32 -8.51
C ILE A 76 8.17 23.67 -8.48
N GLU A 77 7.11 24.39 -8.82
CA GLU A 77 5.75 23.85 -8.83
C GLU A 77 5.61 22.71 -9.83
N SER A 78 6.03 22.91 -11.08
CA SER A 78 5.98 21.86 -12.11
C SER A 78 6.77 20.60 -11.71
N LYS A 79 7.97 20.74 -11.12
CA LYS A 79 8.77 19.59 -10.68
C LYS A 79 8.17 18.89 -9.46
N TYR A 80 7.51 19.64 -8.58
CA TYR A 80 6.84 19.09 -7.41
C TYR A 80 5.61 18.27 -7.81
N GLU A 81 4.78 18.80 -8.71
CA GLU A 81 3.65 18.07 -9.30
C GLU A 81 4.10 16.80 -10.03
N ALA A 82 5.11 16.92 -10.90
CA ALA A 82 5.66 15.76 -11.62
C ALA A 82 6.21 14.68 -10.67
N LYS A 83 6.80 15.07 -9.52
CA LYS A 83 7.23 14.14 -8.47
C LYS A 83 6.02 13.44 -7.84
N GLY A 84 4.95 14.16 -7.55
CA GLY A 84 3.69 13.60 -7.05
C GLY A 84 3.08 12.58 -8.02
N LEU A 85 3.00 12.94 -9.30
CA LEU A 85 2.52 12.03 -10.36
C LEU A 85 3.40 10.78 -10.49
N ARG A 86 4.73 10.92 -10.43
CA ARG A 86 5.65 9.78 -10.45
C ARG A 86 5.46 8.87 -9.23
N GLY A 87 5.22 9.45 -8.06
CA GLY A 87 4.87 8.71 -6.85
C GLY A 87 3.61 7.88 -7.06
N ARG A 88 2.53 8.51 -7.56
CA ARG A 88 1.27 7.83 -7.91
C ARG A 88 1.47 6.71 -8.92
N LEU A 89 2.24 6.96 -9.99
CA LEU A 89 2.56 5.96 -11.01
C LEU A 89 3.28 4.74 -10.41
N ASN A 90 4.26 4.96 -9.54
CA ASN A 90 4.99 3.87 -8.89
C ASN A 90 4.07 3.04 -7.98
N THR A 91 3.19 3.69 -7.20
CA THR A 91 2.18 3.01 -6.38
C THR A 91 1.24 2.17 -7.24
N GLN A 92 0.76 2.73 -8.36
CA GLN A 92 -0.12 2.02 -9.29
C GLN A 92 0.58 0.83 -9.96
N ARG A 93 1.86 0.99 -10.37
CA ARG A 93 2.65 -0.12 -10.92
C ARG A 93 2.86 -1.23 -9.88
N ALA A 94 3.14 -0.88 -8.63
CA ALA A 94 3.24 -1.86 -7.54
C ALA A 94 1.91 -2.61 -7.33
N HIS A 95 0.79 -1.89 -7.38
CA HIS A 95 -0.54 -2.50 -7.26
C HIS A 95 -0.84 -3.47 -8.41
N ILE A 96 -0.60 -3.08 -9.67
CA ILE A 96 -0.79 -3.96 -10.83
C ILE A 96 0.10 -5.21 -10.71
N ASN A 97 1.36 -5.05 -10.31
CA ASN A 97 2.27 -6.18 -10.11
C ASN A 97 1.76 -7.13 -9.02
N LYS A 98 1.21 -6.60 -7.92
CA LYS A 98 0.58 -7.40 -6.86
C LYS A 98 -0.61 -8.17 -7.42
N VAL A 99 -1.52 -7.51 -8.14
CA VAL A 99 -2.68 -8.17 -8.76
C VAL A 99 -2.24 -9.30 -9.69
N HIS A 100 -1.23 -9.05 -10.54
CA HIS A 100 -0.71 -10.09 -11.43
C HIS A 100 -0.12 -11.27 -10.66
N PHE A 101 0.67 -11.00 -9.63
CA PHE A 101 1.25 -12.02 -8.76
C PHE A 101 0.16 -12.84 -8.07
N ASP A 102 -0.81 -12.17 -7.43
CA ASP A 102 -1.89 -12.81 -6.69
C ASP A 102 -2.75 -13.68 -7.61
N LEU A 103 -3.07 -13.22 -8.82
CA LEU A 103 -3.87 -14.01 -9.76
C LEU A 103 -3.10 -15.21 -10.34
N HIS A 104 -1.79 -15.10 -10.58
CA HIS A 104 -1.00 -16.22 -11.11
C HIS A 104 -0.61 -17.25 -10.03
N ILE A 105 -0.16 -16.78 -8.88
CA ILE A 105 0.33 -17.64 -7.78
C ILE A 105 -0.82 -18.07 -6.87
N GLY A 106 -1.84 -17.24 -6.72
CA GLY A 106 -2.98 -17.56 -5.87
C GLY A 106 -3.84 -18.70 -6.41
N ASP A 107 -3.95 -18.88 -7.73
CA ASP A 107 -4.62 -20.05 -8.30
C ASP A 107 -3.84 -21.35 -7.99
N TRP A 108 -2.51 -21.31 -8.07
CA TRP A 108 -1.65 -22.42 -7.61
C TRP A 108 -1.79 -22.69 -6.10
N ALA A 109 -1.95 -21.64 -5.28
CA ALA A 109 -2.20 -21.76 -3.85
C ALA A 109 -3.56 -22.43 -3.56
N MET A 110 -4.60 -22.08 -4.33
CA MET A 110 -5.93 -22.71 -4.24
C MET A 110 -5.86 -24.21 -4.56
N ASP A 111 -5.05 -24.62 -5.55
CA ASP A 111 -4.87 -26.03 -5.89
C ASP A 111 -4.25 -26.83 -4.73
N ILE A 112 -3.27 -26.27 -4.03
CA ILE A 112 -2.67 -26.92 -2.85
C ILE A 112 -3.70 -27.04 -1.73
N HIS A 113 -4.47 -25.98 -1.47
CA HIS A 113 -5.54 -26.02 -0.49
C HIS A 113 -6.58 -27.10 -0.83
N ASN A 114 -6.98 -27.21 -2.10
CA ASN A 114 -7.91 -28.24 -2.57
C ASN A 114 -7.39 -29.67 -2.35
N ARG A 115 -6.07 -29.91 -2.50
CA ARG A 115 -5.47 -31.21 -2.16
C ARG A 115 -5.57 -31.53 -0.67
N VAL A 116 -5.32 -30.54 0.20
CA VAL A 116 -5.47 -30.70 1.65
C VAL A 116 -6.93 -30.98 2.03
N LYS A 117 -7.89 -30.27 1.40
CA LYS A 117 -9.33 -30.51 1.59
C LYS A 117 -9.74 -31.92 1.23
N ALA A 118 -9.24 -32.42 0.10
CA ALA A 118 -9.54 -33.78 -0.36
C ALA A 118 -9.00 -34.83 0.64
N GLY A 119 -7.76 -34.64 1.13
CA GLY A 119 -7.14 -35.57 2.08
C GLY A 119 -7.84 -35.65 3.44
N GLU A 120 -8.62 -34.64 3.84
CA GLU A 120 -9.30 -34.67 5.13
C GLU A 120 -10.44 -35.68 5.23
N VAL A 121 -11.10 -36.01 4.11
CA VAL A 121 -12.15 -37.04 4.08
C VAL A 121 -11.59 -38.39 4.51
N GLU A 122 -10.47 -38.79 3.91
CA GLU A 122 -9.81 -40.06 4.18
C GLU A 122 -9.25 -40.06 5.61
N PHE A 123 -8.60 -38.96 6.02
CA PHE A 123 -8.10 -38.82 7.38
C PHE A 123 -9.19 -38.92 8.43
N ALA A 124 -10.36 -38.30 8.23
CA ALA A 124 -11.47 -38.39 9.17
C ALA A 124 -11.96 -39.84 9.36
N CYS A 125 -12.03 -40.62 8.27
CA CYS A 125 -12.38 -42.03 8.34
C CYS A 125 -11.33 -42.87 9.07
N GLU A 126 -10.04 -42.67 8.77
CA GLU A 126 -8.93 -43.39 9.42
C GLU A 126 -8.83 -43.05 10.90
N TYR A 127 -8.89 -41.76 11.23
CA TYR A 127 -8.86 -41.27 12.60
C TYR A 127 -10.03 -41.82 13.43
N ALA A 128 -11.24 -41.87 12.85
CA ALA A 128 -12.39 -42.45 13.54
C ALA A 128 -12.17 -43.94 13.87
N LYS A 129 -11.61 -44.72 12.94
CA LYS A 129 -11.30 -46.14 13.17
C LYS A 129 -10.27 -46.32 14.29
N ASP A 130 -9.19 -45.54 14.25
CA ASP A 130 -8.16 -45.57 15.28
C ASP A 130 -8.69 -45.13 16.65
N LEU A 131 -9.49 -44.05 16.68
CA LEU A 131 -10.12 -43.54 17.90
C LEU A 131 -11.07 -44.58 18.50
N GLN A 132 -11.90 -45.23 17.68
CA GLN A 132 -12.77 -46.31 18.13
C GLN A 132 -11.95 -47.43 18.78
N ALA A 133 -10.89 -47.90 18.13
CA ALA A 133 -10.04 -48.97 18.64
C ALA A 133 -9.41 -48.61 19.99
N ARG A 134 -8.89 -47.37 20.12
CA ARG A 134 -8.33 -46.86 21.38
C ARG A 134 -9.37 -46.76 22.49
N LEU A 135 -10.56 -46.25 22.20
CA LEU A 135 -11.63 -46.12 23.19
C LEU A 135 -12.13 -47.49 23.68
N THR A 136 -12.32 -48.44 22.75
CA THR A 136 -12.68 -49.82 23.11
C THR A 136 -11.59 -50.49 23.94
N ALA A 137 -10.31 -50.32 23.60
CA ALA A 137 -9.19 -50.85 24.39
C ALA A 137 -9.14 -50.26 25.81
N SER A 138 -9.57 -49.00 25.99
CA SER A 138 -9.69 -48.34 27.29
C SER A 138 -10.93 -48.74 28.10
N GLY A 139 -11.69 -49.75 27.64
CA GLY A 139 -12.86 -50.28 28.36
C GLY A 139 -14.18 -49.57 28.07
N MET A 140 -14.23 -48.66 27.08
CA MET A 140 -15.48 -48.05 26.65
C MET A 140 -16.36 -49.09 25.93
N PRO A 141 -17.67 -49.16 26.22
CA PRO A 141 -18.59 -50.04 25.50
C PRO A 141 -18.54 -49.79 23.98
N GLY A 142 -18.56 -50.86 23.18
CA GLY A 142 -18.35 -50.76 21.73
C GLY A 142 -19.31 -49.80 21.01
N THR A 143 -20.58 -49.75 21.44
CA THR A 143 -21.57 -48.81 20.88
C THR A 143 -21.25 -47.35 21.22
N ALA A 144 -20.80 -47.08 22.44
CA ALA A 144 -20.38 -45.73 22.85
C ALA A 144 -19.09 -45.30 22.12
N ALA A 145 -18.11 -46.20 21.98
CA ALA A 145 -16.87 -45.93 21.25
C ALA A 145 -17.12 -45.62 19.77
N VAL A 146 -18.04 -46.36 19.12
CA VAL A 146 -18.46 -46.10 17.73
C VAL A 146 -19.11 -44.71 17.60
N ASN A 147 -19.97 -44.32 18.54
CA ASN A 147 -20.64 -43.03 18.49
C ASN A 147 -19.63 -41.87 18.61
N VAL A 148 -18.71 -41.93 19.57
CA VAL A 148 -17.66 -40.91 19.74
C VAL A 148 -16.74 -40.84 18.50
N ALA A 149 -16.34 -42.00 17.97
CA ALA A 149 -15.55 -42.06 16.75
C ALA A 149 -16.30 -41.44 15.55
N ASN A 150 -17.60 -41.70 15.42
CA ASN A 150 -18.41 -41.11 14.36
C ASN A 150 -18.57 -39.60 14.50
N ASP A 151 -18.73 -39.11 15.72
CA ASP A 151 -18.82 -37.67 16.01
C ASP A 151 -17.51 -36.94 15.69
N SER A 152 -16.36 -37.61 15.85
CA SER A 152 -15.05 -37.02 15.50
C SER A 152 -14.93 -36.62 14.01
N LYS A 153 -15.71 -37.25 13.12
CA LYS A 153 -15.75 -36.92 11.68
C LYS A 153 -16.45 -35.59 11.38
N LYS A 154 -17.20 -35.05 12.35
CA LYS A 154 -17.87 -33.75 12.20
C LYS A 154 -16.88 -32.59 12.30
N PHE A 155 -15.76 -32.79 13.00
CA PHE A 155 -14.70 -31.80 13.11
C PHE A 155 -13.91 -31.73 11.79
N LYS A 156 -13.89 -30.54 11.17
CA LYS A 156 -13.23 -30.26 9.90
C LYS A 156 -12.30 -29.08 10.08
N ALA A 157 -11.05 -29.23 9.67
CA ALA A 157 -10.09 -28.13 9.68
C ALA A 157 -9.88 -27.49 8.30
N ALA A 158 -10.23 -28.17 7.21
CA ALA A 158 -10.11 -27.66 5.84
C ALA A 158 -11.26 -28.09 4.92
N GLN A 159 -11.79 -29.31 5.08
CA GLN A 159 -12.82 -29.88 4.22
C GLN A 159 -14.05 -28.97 4.17
N SER A 160 -14.55 -28.72 2.96
CA SER A 160 -15.70 -27.84 2.70
C SER A 160 -15.49 -26.37 3.08
N LEU A 161 -14.33 -25.99 3.61
CA LEU A 161 -13.99 -24.62 3.95
C LEU A 161 -13.28 -23.94 2.77
N GLN A 162 -13.49 -22.64 2.64
CA GLN A 162 -12.64 -21.76 1.85
C GLN A 162 -11.33 -21.48 2.61
N ILE A 163 -10.34 -20.91 1.91
CA ILE A 163 -9.05 -20.54 2.52
C ILE A 163 -9.27 -19.57 3.70
N SER A 164 -10.10 -18.55 3.51
CA SER A 164 -10.39 -17.53 4.54
C SER A 164 -11.06 -18.14 5.77
N GLU A 165 -11.95 -19.12 5.59
CA GLU A 165 -12.60 -19.83 6.69
C GLU A 165 -11.60 -20.72 7.46
N THR A 166 -10.72 -21.41 6.73
CA THR A 166 -9.63 -22.20 7.32
C THR A 166 -8.70 -21.31 8.16
N LEU A 167 -8.31 -20.15 7.62
CA LEU A 167 -7.53 -19.13 8.34
C LEU A 167 -8.25 -18.64 9.59
N GLY A 168 -9.56 -18.37 9.50
CA GLY A 168 -10.37 -17.94 10.63
C GLY A 168 -10.35 -18.92 11.81
N HIS A 169 -10.17 -20.21 11.55
CA HIS A 169 -10.03 -21.22 12.60
C HIS A 169 -8.61 -21.34 13.17
N ILE A 170 -7.58 -21.25 12.33
CA ILE A 170 -6.18 -21.45 12.78
C ILE A 170 -5.54 -20.19 13.34
N GLN A 171 -5.93 -18.99 12.88
CA GLN A 171 -5.29 -17.74 13.30
C GLN A 171 -5.40 -17.50 14.82
N PRO A 172 -6.55 -17.73 15.48
CA PRO A 172 -6.65 -17.61 16.94
C PRO A 172 -5.68 -18.54 17.69
N GLU A 173 -5.44 -19.75 17.17
CA GLU A 173 -4.49 -20.70 17.77
C GLU A 173 -3.04 -20.24 17.56
N ILE A 174 -2.71 -19.70 16.38
CA ILE A 174 -1.39 -19.11 16.10
C ILE A 174 -1.13 -17.94 17.05
N ASP A 175 -2.11 -17.07 17.23
CA ASP A 175 -2.02 -15.91 18.11
C ASP A 175 -1.85 -16.33 19.58
N ALA A 176 -2.60 -17.34 20.02
CA ALA A 176 -2.49 -17.91 21.36
C ALA A 176 -1.10 -18.50 21.63
N VAL A 177 -0.56 -19.29 20.70
CA VAL A 177 0.80 -19.86 20.80
C VAL A 177 1.86 -18.76 20.80
N THR A 178 1.72 -17.76 19.92
CA THR A 178 2.66 -16.63 19.84
C THR A 178 2.69 -15.85 21.15
N LYS A 179 1.51 -15.59 21.72
CA LYS A 179 1.38 -14.94 23.02
C LYS A 179 2.03 -15.76 24.13
N TRP A 180 1.75 -17.06 24.20
CA TRP A 180 2.33 -17.96 25.20
C TRP A 180 3.86 -17.99 25.15
N HIS A 181 4.46 -18.05 23.95
CA HIS A 181 5.91 -17.92 23.79
C HIS A 181 6.44 -16.55 24.26
N SER A 182 5.73 -15.46 23.93
CA SER A 182 6.14 -14.11 24.34
C SER A 182 6.09 -13.88 25.85
N GLU A 183 5.22 -14.62 26.55
CA GLU A 183 5.06 -14.60 28.01
C GLU A 183 6.04 -15.57 28.72
N GLY A 184 6.99 -16.14 27.98
CA GLY A 184 8.04 -17.01 28.51
C GLY A 184 7.57 -18.42 28.85
N GLU A 185 6.50 -18.91 28.22
CA GLU A 185 6.00 -20.29 28.39
C GLU A 185 5.67 -20.65 29.85
N THR A 186 5.22 -19.65 30.61
CA THR A 186 5.05 -19.73 32.06
C THR A 186 3.78 -20.48 32.51
N ALA A 187 2.88 -20.79 31.59
CA ALA A 187 1.63 -21.52 31.81
C ALA A 187 1.55 -22.78 30.93
N GLU A 188 0.50 -23.60 31.09
CA GLU A 188 0.24 -24.71 30.17
C GLU A 188 0.11 -24.21 28.71
N PRO A 189 0.63 -24.97 27.73
CA PRO A 189 0.53 -24.58 26.33
C PRO A 189 -0.94 -24.52 25.90
N PRO A 190 -1.32 -23.52 25.09
CA PRO A 190 -2.69 -23.41 24.60
C PRO A 190 -3.04 -24.63 23.74
N ALA A 191 -4.29 -25.09 23.81
CA ALA A 191 -4.78 -26.15 22.96
C ALA A 191 -4.85 -25.68 21.50
N THR A 192 -4.36 -26.51 20.57
CA THR A 192 -4.30 -26.18 19.14
C THR A 192 -4.95 -27.23 18.22
N PRO A 193 -6.21 -27.63 18.48
CA PRO A 193 -6.86 -28.71 17.73
C PRO A 193 -6.93 -28.48 16.22
N TYR A 194 -7.10 -27.24 15.74
CA TYR A 194 -7.11 -26.96 14.30
C TYR A 194 -5.70 -27.04 13.70
N LEU A 195 -4.68 -26.46 14.34
CA LEU A 195 -3.29 -26.55 13.87
C LEU A 195 -2.75 -27.98 13.90
N ASP A 196 -3.17 -28.80 14.87
CA ASP A 196 -2.79 -30.21 14.97
C ASP A 196 -3.42 -31.02 13.85
N ARG A 197 -4.71 -30.80 13.59
CA ARG A 197 -5.41 -31.40 12.45
C ARG A 197 -4.77 -30.98 11.13
N VAL A 198 -4.49 -29.70 10.94
CA VAL A 198 -3.78 -29.18 9.76
C VAL A 198 -2.39 -29.80 9.63
N ALA A 199 -1.63 -29.97 10.72
CA ALA A 199 -0.32 -30.62 10.69
C ALA A 199 -0.41 -32.06 10.17
N ALA A 200 -1.41 -32.82 10.65
CA ALA A 200 -1.64 -34.19 10.21
C ALA A 200 -2.03 -34.27 8.74
N LEU A 201 -2.88 -33.34 8.26
CA LEU A 201 -3.24 -33.26 6.85
C LEU A 201 -2.06 -32.88 5.96
N CYS A 202 -1.27 -31.88 6.39
CA CYS A 202 -0.07 -31.44 5.68
C CYS A 202 0.93 -32.60 5.51
N SER A 203 1.15 -33.36 6.58
CA SER A 203 2.04 -34.52 6.57
C SER A 203 1.61 -35.58 5.56
N ARG A 204 0.30 -35.82 5.41
CA ARG A 204 -0.24 -36.76 4.41
C ARG A 204 -0.01 -36.31 2.98
N VAL A 205 -0.20 -35.03 2.69
CA VAL A 205 -0.02 -34.50 1.32
C VAL A 205 1.43 -34.12 1.02
N GLY A 206 2.36 -34.37 1.95
CA GLY A 206 3.79 -34.11 1.77
C GLY A 206 4.19 -32.63 1.81
N ILE A 207 3.42 -31.78 2.50
CA ILE A 207 3.74 -30.36 2.69
C ILE A 207 4.08 -30.05 4.15
N LYS A 208 4.97 -29.08 4.37
CA LYS A 208 5.25 -28.60 5.73
C LYS A 208 4.09 -27.71 6.19
N ARG A 209 3.65 -27.86 7.45
CA ARG A 209 2.59 -27.02 8.05
C ARG A 209 2.85 -25.53 7.86
N LYS A 210 4.07 -25.07 8.13
CA LYS A 210 4.45 -23.65 7.95
C LYS A 210 4.22 -23.19 6.50
N THR A 211 4.73 -23.94 5.54
CA THR A 211 4.55 -23.65 4.11
C THR A 211 3.08 -23.63 3.72
N TYR A 212 2.26 -24.52 4.27
CA TYR A 212 0.84 -24.53 4.02
C TYR A 212 0.13 -23.30 4.60
N ILE A 213 0.48 -22.85 5.81
CA ILE A 213 -0.04 -21.61 6.38
C ILE A 213 0.35 -20.40 5.52
N ASP A 214 1.59 -20.33 5.04
CA ASP A 214 2.03 -19.27 4.12
C ASP A 214 1.19 -19.28 2.82
N ILE A 215 0.88 -20.46 2.29
CA ILE A 215 0.01 -20.65 1.12
C ILE A 215 -1.43 -20.21 1.39
N LEU A 216 -1.96 -20.48 2.58
CA LEU A 216 -3.29 -20.00 2.97
C LEU A 216 -3.33 -18.46 2.95
N HIS A 217 -2.34 -17.78 3.53
CA HIS A 217 -2.30 -16.31 3.47
C HIS A 217 -2.17 -15.76 2.03
N LEU A 218 -1.41 -16.44 1.17
CA LEU A 218 -1.33 -16.08 -0.26
C LEU A 218 -2.68 -16.24 -0.97
N GLY A 219 -3.36 -17.36 -0.75
CA GLY A 219 -4.68 -17.62 -1.33
C GLY A 219 -5.76 -16.66 -0.81
N ASP A 220 -5.67 -16.26 0.46
CA ASP A 220 -6.57 -15.27 1.06
C ASP A 220 -6.39 -13.89 0.43
N SER A 221 -5.14 -13.44 0.26
CA SER A 221 -4.86 -12.16 -0.43
C SER A 221 -5.30 -12.17 -1.89
N ARG A 222 -5.21 -13.33 -2.57
CA ARG A 222 -5.80 -13.52 -3.89
C ARG A 222 -7.32 -13.42 -3.85
N ASN A 223 -7.99 -14.04 -2.88
CA ASN A 223 -9.45 -13.94 -2.75
C ASN A 223 -9.88 -12.50 -2.49
N GLU A 224 -9.20 -11.77 -1.62
CA GLU A 224 -9.44 -10.34 -1.43
C GLU A 224 -9.30 -9.58 -2.75
N THR A 225 -8.23 -9.83 -3.51
CA THR A 225 -7.97 -9.16 -4.79
C THR A 225 -9.00 -9.52 -5.87
N ALA A 226 -9.43 -10.78 -5.94
CA ALA A 226 -10.38 -11.26 -6.93
C ALA A 226 -11.81 -10.82 -6.63
N HIS A 227 -12.18 -10.74 -5.35
CA HIS A 227 -13.55 -10.42 -4.92
C HIS A 227 -13.76 -8.95 -4.54
N HIS A 228 -12.69 -8.15 -4.41
CA HIS A 228 -12.73 -6.68 -4.43
C HIS A 228 -12.21 -6.17 -5.77
N PRO A 229 -13.00 -6.28 -6.85
CA PRO A 229 -12.52 -6.03 -8.20
C PRO A 229 -11.97 -4.61 -8.32
N GLY A 230 -10.88 -4.49 -9.08
CA GLY A 230 -10.31 -3.20 -9.44
C GLY A 230 -11.36 -2.29 -10.12
N PRO A 231 -11.04 -0.98 -10.23
CA PRO A 231 -11.95 -0.01 -10.83
C PRO A 231 -12.48 -0.48 -12.19
N ARG A 232 -13.81 -0.62 -12.31
CA ARG A 232 -14.45 -1.05 -13.56
C ARG A 232 -14.28 0.06 -14.60
N ILE A 233 -13.67 -0.24 -15.75
CA ILE A 233 -13.53 0.72 -16.87
C ILE A 233 -14.88 1.32 -17.28
N SER A 234 -15.98 0.58 -17.14
CA SER A 234 -17.34 1.07 -17.41
C SER A 234 -17.78 2.23 -16.49
N LEU A 235 -17.06 2.49 -15.41
CA LEU A 235 -17.27 3.62 -14.49
C LEU A 235 -16.44 4.84 -14.89
N TYR A 236 -15.75 4.82 -16.03
CA TYR A 236 -14.91 5.92 -16.50
C TYR A 236 -15.35 6.34 -17.90
N ASN A 237 -15.53 7.64 -18.11
CA ASN A 237 -15.69 8.24 -19.43
C ASN A 237 -14.32 8.54 -20.03
N ALA A 238 -14.13 8.18 -21.30
CA ALA A 238 -12.98 8.62 -22.08
C ALA A 238 -13.34 9.90 -22.83
N GLU A 239 -12.78 11.03 -22.42
CA GLU A 239 -12.85 12.27 -23.17
C GLU A 239 -11.60 12.40 -24.05
N HIS A 240 -11.82 12.48 -25.36
CA HIS A 240 -10.76 12.72 -26.32
C HIS A 240 -10.52 14.23 -26.41
N THR A 241 -9.34 14.67 -25.96
CA THR A 241 -8.92 16.05 -26.17
C THR A 241 -8.49 16.26 -27.62
N SER A 242 -8.63 17.49 -28.12
CA SER A 242 -8.26 17.91 -29.48
C SER A 242 -6.78 17.70 -29.84
N GLY A 243 -5.92 17.37 -28.87
CA GLY A 243 -4.52 16.99 -29.06
C GLY A 243 -4.25 15.48 -29.14
N GLY A 244 -5.28 14.63 -29.18
CA GLY A 244 -5.14 13.17 -29.24
C GLY A 244 -4.87 12.49 -27.88
N THR A 245 -4.89 13.25 -26.78
CA THR A 245 -4.80 12.71 -25.42
C THR A 245 -6.19 12.27 -24.95
N VAL A 246 -6.31 11.04 -24.45
CA VAL A 246 -7.52 10.54 -23.80
C VAL A 246 -7.44 10.85 -22.31
N VAL A 247 -8.43 11.57 -21.78
CA VAL A 247 -8.61 11.84 -20.36
C VAL A 247 -9.72 10.93 -19.85
N TRP A 248 -9.45 10.16 -18.80
CA TRP A 248 -10.43 9.28 -18.18
C TRP A 248 -11.01 9.98 -16.95
N THR A 249 -12.32 10.20 -16.90
CA THR A 249 -13.04 10.80 -15.77
C THR A 249 -13.98 9.79 -15.12
N VAL A 250 -14.02 9.73 -13.79
CA VAL A 250 -14.92 8.83 -13.06
C VAL A 250 -16.37 9.31 -13.23
N ILE A 251 -17.27 8.40 -13.56
CA ILE A 251 -18.71 8.64 -13.63
C ILE A 251 -19.29 8.46 -12.22
N GLY A 252 -19.39 9.57 -11.48
CA GLY A 252 -20.07 9.65 -10.17
C GLY A 252 -19.16 9.95 -8.97
N ASP A 253 -19.78 10.41 -7.87
CA ASP A 253 -19.12 10.76 -6.60
C ASP A 253 -18.52 9.54 -5.90
N TYR A 254 -17.33 9.13 -6.36
CA TYR A 254 -16.42 8.30 -5.57
C TYR A 254 -15.21 9.15 -5.20
N SER A 255 -15.31 9.80 -4.04
CA SER A 255 -14.33 10.72 -3.44
C SER A 255 -12.97 10.08 -3.09
N HIS A 256 -12.68 8.86 -3.55
CA HIS A 256 -11.47 8.12 -3.22
C HIS A 256 -10.64 7.61 -4.41
N LEU A 257 -11.03 7.87 -5.66
CA LEU A 257 -10.26 7.40 -6.81
C LEU A 257 -10.14 8.45 -7.93
N GLU A 258 -9.24 9.41 -7.75
CA GLU A 258 -8.71 10.13 -8.92
C GLU A 258 -7.57 9.30 -9.54
N ILE A 259 -7.76 8.86 -10.78
CA ILE A 259 -6.71 8.26 -11.61
C ILE A 259 -6.59 9.14 -12.87
N LEU A 260 -5.42 9.74 -13.09
CA LEU A 260 -5.08 10.37 -14.37
C LEU A 260 -4.19 9.41 -15.15
N ILE A 261 -4.72 8.76 -16.19
CA ILE A 261 -3.94 7.95 -17.14
C ILE A 261 -3.64 8.84 -18.35
N HIS A 262 -2.37 9.14 -18.60
CA HIS A 262 -1.90 9.70 -19.87
C HIS A 262 -1.27 8.60 -20.71
N CYS A 263 -1.98 8.14 -21.74
CA CYS A 263 -1.39 7.33 -22.79
C CYS A 263 -0.76 8.25 -23.84
N CYS A 264 0.57 8.21 -23.97
CA CYS A 264 1.28 8.81 -25.10
C CYS A 264 1.17 7.87 -26.31
N ALA A 265 0.32 8.20 -27.28
CA ALA A 265 0.30 7.55 -28.58
C ALA A 265 1.51 8.00 -29.42
N ARG A 266 2.59 7.22 -29.41
CA ARG A 266 3.58 7.24 -30.50
C ARG A 266 3.95 5.82 -30.85
N GLY A 267 3.51 5.37 -32.02
CA GLY A 267 4.00 4.13 -32.63
C GLY A 267 2.92 3.20 -33.20
N CYS A 268 1.96 3.72 -33.96
CA CYS A 268 1.21 2.93 -34.94
C CYS A 268 0.93 3.82 -36.17
N ALA A 269 1.95 3.96 -37.02
CA ALA A 269 1.77 4.32 -38.42
C ALA A 269 2.89 3.60 -39.18
N SER A 270 2.53 2.41 -39.68
CA SER A 270 3.07 1.80 -40.88
C SER A 270 2.93 2.74 -42.07
#